data_AF-A0A5C8E0I5-F1
#
_entry.id   AF-A0A5C8E0I5-F1
#
_cell.length_a   1.000
_cell.length_b   1.000
_cell.length_c   1.000
_cell.angle_alpha   90.00
_cell.angle_beta   90.00
_cell.angle_gamma   90.00
#
_symmetry.space_group_name_H-M   'P 1'
#
loop_
_entity.id
_entity.type
_entity.pdbx_description
1 polymer ?
#
loop_
_entity_poly.entity_id
_entity_poly.type
_entity_poly.pdbx_seq_one_letter_code
_entity_poly.pdbx_strand_id
1 'polypeptide(L)' 'MGLWDLIKKGAKFVGEKYNDFSGELHKYKEEYSSYDDERLSRLYNSTNGIRKIAIASILADRIRERERR' A
#
# COMPACT_ATOMS: atom_id res chain seq x y z
N MET A 1 -8.63 -15.86 -1.44
CA MET A 1 -8.39 -14.61 -0.68
C MET A 1 -8.02 -13.53 -1.69
N GLY A 2 -8.80 -12.44 -1.77
CA GLY A 2 -8.58 -11.38 -2.77
C GLY A 2 -7.38 -10.49 -2.44
N LEU A 3 -6.85 -9.78 -3.45
CA LEU A 3 -5.79 -8.77 -3.30
C LEU A 3 -6.04 -7.80 -2.13
N TRP A 4 -7.30 -7.40 -1.95
CA TRP A 4 -7.74 -6.53 -0.87
C TRP A 4 -7.60 -7.15 0.54
N ASP A 5 -7.76 -8.46 0.69
CA ASP A 5 -7.57 -9.16 1.98
C ASP A 5 -6.08 -9.22 2.35
N LEU A 6 -5.22 -9.44 1.35
CA LEU A 6 -3.76 -9.39 1.47
C LEU A 6 -3.27 -7.98 1.83
N ILE A 7 -3.86 -6.96 1.22
CA ILE A 7 -3.55 -5.56 1.52
C ILE A 7 -3.98 -5.20 2.95
N LYS A 8 -5.18 -5.60 3.40
CA LYS A 8 -5.63 -5.36 4.78
C LYS A 8 -4.72 -6.03 5.82
N LYS A 9 -4.31 -7.28 5.57
CA LYS A 9 -3.34 -7.99 6.44
C LYS A 9 -1.95 -7.35 6.39
N GLY A 10 -1.49 -6.99 5.18
CA GLY A 10 -0.23 -6.32 4.94
C GLY A 10 -0.15 -4.97 5.64
N ALA A 11 -1.18 -4.13 5.56
CA ALA A 11 -1.22 -2.80 6.18
C ALA A 11 -1.08 -2.87 7.71
N LYS A 12 -1.68 -3.88 8.35
CA LYS A 12 -1.51 -4.11 9.79
C LYS A 12 -0.06 -4.43 10.15
N PHE A 13 0.60 -5.24 9.32
CA PHE A 13 2.01 -5.63 9.48
C PHE A 13 2.98 -4.48 9.16
N VAL A 14 2.59 -3.62 8.23
CA VAL A 14 3.39 -2.49 7.75
C VAL A 14 3.33 -1.33 8.72
N GLY A 15 2.22 -1.13 9.45
CA GLY A 15 2.11 -0.15 10.53
C GLY A 15 3.17 -0.33 11.62
N GLU A 16 3.54 -1.56 11.97
CA GLU A 16 4.63 -1.84 12.92
C GLU A 16 6.02 -1.66 12.30
N LYS A 17 6.20 -2.00 11.01
CA LYS A 17 7.48 -1.84 10.29
C LYS A 17 7.73 -0.44 9.72
N TYR A 18 6.73 0.44 9.79
CA TYR A 18 6.76 1.80 9.23
C TYR A 18 7.87 2.66 9.84
N ASN A 19 8.25 2.36 11.08
CA ASN A 19 9.21 3.16 11.83
C ASN A 19 10.66 3.00 11.30
N ASP A 20 10.99 1.85 10.71
CA ASP A 20 12.36 1.52 10.30
C ASP A 20 12.67 1.89 8.83
N PHE A 21 11.67 1.83 7.93
CA PHE A 21 11.84 2.05 6.48
C PHE A 21 11.12 3.31 5.96
N SER A 22 10.80 4.25 6.86
CA SER A 22 9.93 5.40 6.57
C SER A 22 10.37 6.24 5.37
N GLY A 23 11.67 6.45 5.18
CA GLY A 23 12.21 7.31 4.11
C GLY A 23 11.96 6.80 2.68
N GLU A 24 12.39 5.58 2.36
CA GLU A 24 12.17 4.99 1.04
C GLU A 24 10.69 4.69 0.80
N LEU A 25 9.99 4.23 1.83
CA LEU A 25 8.57 3.93 1.75
C LEU A 25 7.78 5.21 1.42
N HIS A 26 8.05 6.33 2.12
CA HIS A 26 7.37 7.60 1.89
C HIS A 26 7.57 8.08 0.45
N LYS A 27 8.80 7.97 -0.06
CA LYS A 27 9.14 8.34 -1.44
C LYS A 27 8.31 7.58 -2.48
N TYR A 28 8.23 6.26 -2.33
CA TYR A 28 7.37 5.43 -3.20
C TYR A 28 5.89 5.71 -2.97
N LYS A 29 5.49 6.02 -1.75
CA LYS A 29 4.10 6.32 -1.42
C LYS A 29 3.64 7.63 -2.07
N GLU A 30 4.48 8.66 -2.06
CA GLU A 30 4.24 9.91 -2.80
C GLU A 30 4.17 9.65 -4.32
N GLU A 31 5.15 8.92 -4.86
CA GLU A 31 5.21 8.60 -6.29
C GLU A 31 3.93 7.90 -6.77
N TYR A 32 3.49 6.89 -6.01
CA TYR A 32 2.31 6.10 -6.33
C TYR A 32 1.00 6.69 -5.81
N SER A 33 1.02 7.76 -5.01
CA SER A 33 -0.19 8.42 -4.47
C SER A 33 -1.11 8.93 -5.60
N SER A 34 -0.49 9.37 -6.69
CA SER A 34 -1.17 9.86 -7.89
C SER A 34 -1.78 8.75 -8.76
N TYR A 35 -1.50 7.48 -8.48
CA TYR A 35 -1.93 6.38 -9.35
C TYR A 35 -3.33 5.88 -8.97
N ASP A 36 -4.12 5.49 -9.97
CA ASP A 36 -5.43 4.87 -9.76
C ASP A 36 -5.34 3.48 -9.14
N ASP A 37 -6.43 3.03 -8.51
CA ASP A 37 -6.52 1.72 -7.84
C ASP A 37 -6.19 0.56 -8.79
N GLU A 38 -6.61 0.62 -10.06
CA GLU A 38 -6.26 -0.39 -11.06
C GLU A 38 -4.77 -0.42 -11.37
N ARG A 39 -4.15 0.75 -11.53
CA ARG A 39 -2.72 0.89 -11.83
C ARG A 39 -1.89 0.39 -10.65
N LEU A 40 -2.27 0.76 -9.43
CA LEU A 40 -1.70 0.25 -8.19
C LEU A 40 -1.83 -1.28 -8.09
N SER A 41 -2.99 -1.84 -8.41
CA SER A 41 -3.23 -3.28 -8.38
C SER A 41 -2.34 -4.06 -9.37
N ARG A 42 -2.17 -3.53 -10.59
CA ARG A 42 -1.25 -4.10 -11.58
C ARG A 42 0.19 -4.04 -11.09
N LEU A 43 0.62 -2.88 -10.58
CA LEU A 43 1.96 -2.69 -10.03
C LEU A 43 2.21 -3.63 -8.85
N TYR A 44 1.26 -3.78 -7.93
CA TYR A 44 1.38 -4.68 -6.78
C TYR A 44 1.71 -6.13 -7.18
N ASN A 45 1.14 -6.60 -8.28
CA ASN A 45 1.42 -7.93 -8.82
C ASN A 45 2.80 -8.01 -9.50
N SER A 46 3.29 -6.92 -10.10
CA SER A 46 4.59 -6.89 -10.78
C SER A 46 5.76 -6.49 -9.89
N THR A 47 5.51 -5.98 -8.68
CA THR A 47 6.54 -5.46 -7.76
C THR A 47 6.66 -6.28 -6.49
N ASN A 48 7.87 -6.25 -5.91
CA ASN A 48 8.23 -6.91 -4.65
C ASN A 48 8.85 -5.91 -3.66
N GLY A 49 9.01 -6.33 -2.39
CA GLY A 49 9.71 -5.55 -1.35
C GLY A 49 8.98 -4.26 -0.94
N ILE A 50 9.76 -3.19 -0.71
CA ILE A 50 9.28 -1.90 -0.17
C ILE A 50 8.22 -1.25 -1.09
N ARG A 51 8.40 -1.35 -2.42
CA ARG A 51 7.41 -0.82 -3.38
C ARG A 51 6.03 -1.49 -3.24
N LYS A 52 6.02 -2.81 -3.05
CA LYS A 52 4.78 -3.58 -2.84
C LYS A 52 4.08 -3.16 -1.56
N ILE A 53 4.88 -2.91 -0.53
CA ILE A 53 4.41 -2.40 0.77
C ILE A 53 3.84 -0.98 0.65
N ALA A 54 4.50 -0.09 -0.11
CA ALA A 54 4.01 1.27 -0.35
C ALA A 54 2.65 1.25 -1.06
N ILE A 55 2.52 0.45 -2.12
CA ILE A 55 1.26 0.28 -2.86
C ILE A 55 0.16 -0.30 -1.97
N ALA A 56 0.47 -1.34 -1.19
CA ALA A 56 -0.48 -1.89 -0.23
C ALA A 56 -0.94 -0.84 0.78
N SER A 57 -0.02 -0.01 1.27
CA SER A 57 -0.35 1.03 2.23
C SER A 57 -1.29 2.09 1.65
N ILE A 58 -1.07 2.53 0.40
CA ILE A 58 -1.97 3.47 -0.29
C ILE A 58 -3.36 2.87 -0.46
N LEU A 59 -3.42 1.63 -0.96
CA LEU A 59 -4.68 0.94 -1.19
C LEU A 59 -5.44 0.71 0.13
N ALA A 60 -4.73 0.38 1.20
CA ALA A 60 -5.32 0.24 2.53
C ALA A 60 -5.86 1.56 3.07
N ASP A 61 -5.11 2.66 2.95
CA ASP A 61 -5.57 3.99 3.36
C ASP A 61 -6.83 4.39 2.60
N ARG A 62 -6.88 4.16 1.28
CA ARG A 62 -8.07 4.42 0.45
C ARG A 62 -9.29 3.60 0.85
N ILE A 63 -9.11 2.30 1.17
CA ILE A 63 -10.21 1.47 1.68
C ILE A 63 -10.71 2.03 3.01
N ARG A 64 -9.79 2.39 3.91
CA ARG A 64 -10.12 2.88 5.25
C ARG A 64 -10.83 4.23 5.19
N GLU A 65 -10.44 5.09 4.27
CA GLU A 65 -11.10 6.37 3.96
C GLU A 65 -12.53 6.13 3.46
N ARG A 66 -12.73 5.15 2.57
CA ARG A 66 -14.06 4.74 2.08
C ARG A 66 -14.93 4.14 3.17
N GLU A 67 -14.37 3.32 4.07
CA GLU A 67 -15.09 2.71 5.20
C GLU A 67 -15.45 3.72 6.30
N ARG A 68 -14.80 4.90 6.33
CA ARG A 68 -15.11 5.98 7.28
C ARG A 68 -16.14 6.99 6.76
N ARG A 69 -16.50 6.95 5.47
CA ARG A 69 -17.57 7.77 4.89
C ARG A 69 -18.88 7.00 4.87
#